data_AF-Q9SKJ9-F1
#
_entry.id   AF-Q9SKJ9-F1
#
_cell.length_a   1.000
_cell.length_b   1.000
_cell.length_c   1.000
_cell.angle_alpha   90.00
_cell.angle_beta   90.00
_cell.angle_gamma   90.00
#
_symmetry.space_group_name_H-M   'P 1'
#
loop_
_entity.id
_entity.type
_entity.pdbx_description
1 polymer ?
#
loop_
_entity_poly.entity_id
_entity_poly.type
_entity_poly.pdbx_seq_one_letter_code
_entity_poly.pdbx_strand_id
1 'polypeptide(L)'
;MAKKAMENGYKLILGSQSMARKQILAEMGYDFTIVTADIDEKAIRKEKPEDLVVTIAEAKANEIILKLGGENQFTQDSQPTLLITADTVVVYKGVIRE
;
A
#
# COMPACT_ATOMS: atom_id res chain seq x y z
N MET A 1 16.17 -8.69 -18.93
CA MET A 1 16.12 -7.28 -18.49
C MET A 1 16.11 -7.29 -16.98
N ALA A 2 16.95 -6.48 -16.34
CA ALA A 2 16.85 -6.33 -14.89
C ALA A 2 15.56 -5.57 -14.57
N LYS A 3 14.99 -5.87 -13.41
CA LYS A 3 13.63 -5.45 -13.04
C LYS A 3 13.75 -4.11 -12.32
N LYS A 4 12.99 -3.08 -12.71
CA LYS A 4 13.24 -1.68 -12.33
C LYS A 4 13.43 -1.46 -10.82
N ALA A 5 12.69 -2.16 -9.96
CA ALA A 5 12.89 -2.09 -8.51
C ALA A 5 14.30 -2.56 -8.10
N MET A 6 14.72 -3.73 -8.59
CA MET A 6 16.05 -4.29 -8.34
C MET A 6 17.17 -3.44 -8.96
N GLU A 7 16.94 -2.86 -10.14
CA GLU A 7 17.88 -1.92 -10.78
C GLU A 7 18.10 -0.65 -9.94
N ASN A 8 17.06 -0.20 -9.22
CA ASN A 8 17.14 0.94 -8.32
C ASN A 8 17.54 0.56 -6.87
N GLY A 9 17.95 -0.70 -6.65
CA GLY A 9 18.51 -1.13 -5.37
C GLY A 9 17.49 -1.27 -4.23
N TYR A 10 16.21 -1.49 -4.53
CA TYR A 10 15.19 -1.74 -3.51
C TYR A 10 14.28 -2.92 -3.86
N LYS A 11 13.69 -3.51 -2.83
CA LYS A 11 12.55 -4.43 -2.97
C LYS A 11 11.26 -3.61 -2.95
N LEU A 12 10.26 -4.01 -3.72
CA LEU A 12 8.96 -3.34 -3.76
C LEU A 12 7.85 -4.29 -3.29
N ILE A 13 7.08 -3.85 -2.29
CA ILE A 13 5.85 -4.51 -1.85
C ILE A 13 4.68 -3.61 -2.22
N LEU A 14 3.71 -4.16 -2.95
CA LEU A 14 2.43 -3.49 -3.19
C LEU A 14 1.39 -4.06 -2.22
N GLY A 15 0.98 -3.20 -1.30
CA GLY A 15 -0.03 -3.42 -0.28
C GLY A 15 -1.48 -3.36 -0.77
N SER A 16 -1.78 -3.90 -1.97
CA SER A 16 -3.08 -3.73 -2.61
C SER A 16 -3.59 -4.96 -3.36
N GLN A 17 -4.89 -5.23 -3.23
CA GLN A 17 -5.60 -6.22 -4.03
C GLN A 17 -6.11 -5.67 -5.37
N SER A 18 -6.15 -4.33 -5.54
CA SER A 18 -6.70 -3.68 -6.75
C SER A 18 -5.99 -4.10 -8.02
N MET A 19 -6.74 -4.60 -9.00
CA MET A 19 -6.18 -4.99 -10.30
C MET A 19 -5.64 -3.79 -11.08
N ALA A 20 -6.33 -2.65 -11.01
CA ALA A 20 -5.87 -1.41 -11.63
C ALA A 20 -4.49 -0.98 -11.08
N ARG A 21 -4.31 -1.00 -9.75
CA ARG A 21 -3.01 -0.60 -9.14
C ARG A 21 -1.88 -1.56 -9.51
N LYS A 22 -2.15 -2.87 -9.57
CA LYS A 22 -1.17 -3.87 -10.04
C LYS A 22 -0.77 -3.62 -11.49
N GLN A 23 -1.76 -3.36 -12.35
CA GLN A 23 -1.53 -3.12 -13.77
C GLN A 23 -0.69 -1.85 -13.98
N ILE A 24 -1.01 -0.75 -13.31
CA ILE A 24 -0.24 0.50 -13.41
C ILE A 24 1.24 0.27 -13.06
N LEU A 25 1.54 -0.36 -11.92
CA LEU A 25 2.94 -0.59 -11.54
C LEU A 25 3.67 -1.54 -12.49
N ALA A 26 2.99 -2.57 -12.99
CA ALA A 26 3.55 -3.50 -13.96
C ALA A 26 3.84 -2.82 -15.31
N GLU A 27 2.93 -2.00 -15.81
CA GLU A 27 3.10 -1.20 -17.03
C GLU A 27 4.25 -0.18 -16.90
N MET A 28 4.47 0.35 -15.69
CA MET A 28 5.63 1.20 -15.37
C MET A 28 6.97 0.43 -15.28
N GLY A 29 6.95 -0.90 -15.43
CA GLY A 29 8.11 -1.78 -15.43
C GLY A 29 8.59 -2.22 -14.04
N TYR A 30 7.76 -2.07 -13.01
CA TYR A 30 8.11 -2.52 -11.66
C TYR A 30 7.63 -3.94 -11.40
N ASP A 31 8.53 -4.77 -10.86
CA ASP A 31 8.15 -5.99 -10.17
C ASP A 31 7.93 -5.70 -8.69
N PHE A 32 6.94 -6.36 -8.12
CA PHE A 32 6.55 -6.18 -6.73
C PHE A 32 5.98 -7.47 -6.16
N THR A 33 6.16 -7.67 -4.87
CA THR A 33 5.44 -8.70 -4.11
C THR A 33 4.12 -8.13 -3.62
N ILE A 34 3.05 -8.93 -3.69
CA ILE A 34 1.75 -8.56 -3.12
C ILE A 34 1.67 -9.05 -1.69
N VAL A 35 1.39 -8.14 -0.77
CA VAL A 35 0.98 -8.45 0.60
C VAL A 35 -0.29 -7.66 0.86
N THR A 36 -1.31 -8.26 1.45
CA THR A 36 -2.62 -7.61 1.58
C THR A 36 -2.96 -7.41 3.04
N ALA A 37 -3.44 -6.21 3.34
CA ALA A 37 -3.94 -5.90 4.66
C ALA A 37 -5.24 -6.64 4.93
N ASP A 38 -5.44 -7.08 6.18
CA ASP A 38 -6.71 -7.62 6.66
C ASP A 38 -7.25 -6.65 7.72
N ILE A 39 -7.83 -5.55 7.23
CA ILE A 39 -8.39 -4.49 8.08
C ILE A 39 -9.86 -4.29 7.75
N ASP A 40 -10.66 -3.97 8.77
CA ASP A 40 -12.03 -3.50 8.57
C ASP A 40 -12.02 -2.02 8.16
N GLU A 41 -11.89 -1.76 6.87
CA GLU A 41 -11.88 -0.40 6.30
C GLU A 41 -13.16 0.39 6.67
N LYS A 42 -14.29 -0.30 6.89
CA LYS A 42 -15.56 0.32 7.26
C LYS A 42 -15.63 0.74 8.73
N ALA A 43 -14.76 0.19 9.57
CA ALA A 43 -14.63 0.65 10.96
C ALA A 43 -13.84 1.97 11.04
N ILE A 44 -13.05 2.29 10.01
CA ILE A 44 -12.27 3.53 9.95
C ILE A 44 -13.18 4.65 9.47
N ARG A 45 -13.31 5.69 10.29
CA ARG A 45 -14.15 6.86 9.99
C ARG A 45 -13.39 8.13 10.30
N LYS A 46 -13.48 9.10 9.39
CA LYS A 46 -13.00 10.47 9.54
C LYS A 46 -14.05 11.40 8.94
N GLU A 47 -14.17 12.59 9.50
CA GLU A 47 -15.12 13.60 8.99
C GLU A 47 -14.70 14.11 7.62
N LYS A 48 -13.39 14.31 7.43
CA LYS A 48 -12.82 14.77 6.17
C LYS A 48 -12.43 13.59 5.28
N PRO A 49 -12.79 13.61 4.00
CA PRO A 49 -12.45 12.54 3.06
C PRO A 49 -10.93 12.40 2.84
N GLU A 50 -10.17 13.50 2.92
CA GLU A 50 -8.71 13.47 2.81
C GLU A 50 -8.08 12.75 4.00
N ASP A 51 -8.57 13.03 5.22
CA ASP A 51 -8.12 12.34 6.41
C ASP A 51 -8.51 10.85 6.37
N LEU A 52 -9.71 10.55 5.84
CA LEU A 52 -10.20 9.17 5.71
C LEU A 52 -9.28 8.34 4.82
N VAL A 53 -9.00 8.81 3.60
CA VAL A 53 -8.20 8.04 2.64
C VAL A 53 -6.76 7.82 3.14
N VAL A 54 -6.15 8.82 3.78
CA VAL A 54 -4.83 8.70 4.37
C VAL A 54 -4.85 7.69 5.52
N THR A 55 -5.83 7.79 6.42
CA THR A 55 -5.94 6.88 7.57
C THR A 55 -6.11 5.42 7.12
N ILE A 56 -6.90 5.15 6.08
CA ILE A 56 -7.05 3.77 5.58
C ILE A 56 -5.74 3.28 4.94
N ALA A 57 -5.04 4.11 4.15
CA ALA A 57 -3.76 3.74 3.57
C ALA A 57 -2.69 3.45 4.64
N GLU A 58 -2.64 4.25 5.71
CA GLU A 58 -1.76 4.03 6.87
C GLU A 58 -2.13 2.77 7.65
N ALA A 59 -3.43 2.53 7.89
CA ALA A 59 -3.90 1.32 8.55
C ALA A 59 -3.49 0.06 7.76
N LYS A 60 -3.59 0.11 6.43
CA LYS A 60 -3.11 -0.96 5.54
C LYS A 60 -1.60 -1.17 5.71
N ALA A 61 -0.82 -0.10 5.77
CA ALA A 61 0.64 -0.19 5.90
C ALA A 61 1.04 -0.80 7.23
N ASN A 62 0.47 -0.30 8.33
CA ASN A 62 0.74 -0.78 9.68
C ASN A 62 0.40 -2.26 9.84
N GLU A 63 -0.74 -2.69 9.32
CA GLU A 63 -1.15 -4.09 9.37
C GLU A 63 -0.18 -4.97 8.58
N ILE A 64 0.22 -4.57 7.37
CA ILE A 64 1.17 -5.31 6.55
C ILE A 64 2.54 -5.39 7.23
N ILE A 65 3.02 -4.29 7.82
CA ILE A 65 4.28 -4.27 8.58
C ILE A 65 4.21 -5.27 9.75
N LEU A 66 3.10 -5.30 10.49
CA LEU A 66 2.88 -6.27 11.57
C LEU A 66 2.88 -7.71 11.05
N LYS A 67 2.17 -7.99 9.95
CA LYS A 67 2.17 -9.31 9.30
C LYS A 67 3.56 -9.77 8.85
N LEU A 68 4.41 -8.84 8.44
CA LEU A 68 5.78 -9.12 8.02
C LEU A 68 6.75 -9.26 9.21
N GLY A 69 6.24 -9.17 10.45
CA GLY A 69 6.98 -9.35 11.69
C GLY A 69 7.51 -8.06 12.32
N GLY A 70 7.00 -6.91 11.88
CA GLY A 70 7.37 -5.59 12.38
C GLY A 70 8.54 -4.94 11.64
N GLU A 71 8.77 -3.65 11.88
CA GLU A 71 9.79 -2.85 11.18
C GLU A 71 11.21 -3.40 11.35
N ASN A 72 11.50 -4.01 12.50
CA ASN A 72 12.81 -4.56 12.82
C ASN A 72 13.24 -5.67 11.85
N GLN A 73 12.29 -6.37 11.21
CA GLN A 73 12.59 -7.45 10.27
C GLN A 73 13.34 -6.96 9.02
N PHE A 74 13.19 -5.69 8.66
CA PHE A 74 13.83 -5.12 7.47
C PHE A 74 15.21 -4.51 7.76
N THR A 75 15.63 -4.46 9.03
CA THR A 75 16.91 -3.81 9.42
C THR A 75 18.15 -4.54 8.94
N GLN A 76 18.05 -5.85 8.70
CA GLN A 76 19.14 -6.72 8.26
C GLN A 76 19.16 -6.92 6.73
N ASP A 77 18.17 -6.38 6.00
CA ASP A 77 18.09 -6.55 4.56
C ASP A 77 19.21 -5.77 3.86
N SER A 78 19.87 -6.39 2.88
CA SER A 78 20.92 -5.75 2.08
C SER A 78 20.40 -4.62 1.19
N GLN A 79 19.09 -4.51 1.01
CA GLN A 79 18.41 -3.50 0.20
C GLN A 79 17.19 -2.99 0.96
N PRO A 80 16.89 -1.68 0.91
CA PRO A 80 15.66 -1.16 1.48
C PRO A 80 14.43 -1.80 0.82
N THR A 81 13.38 -1.96 1.63
CA THR A 81 12.08 -2.41 1.15
C THR A 81 11.12 -1.22 1.13
N LEU A 82 10.55 -0.92 -0.04
CA LEU A 82 9.52 0.08 -0.22
C LEU A 82 8.15 -0.61 -0.17
N LEU A 83 7.31 -0.25 0.80
CA LEU A 83 5.91 -0.65 0.87
C LEU A 83 5.02 0.46 0.32
N ILE A 84 4.18 0.15 -0.67
CA ILE A 84 3.18 1.07 -1.21
C ILE A 84 1.79 0.59 -0.82
N THR A 85 1.09 1.38 -0.02
CA THR A 85 -0.36 1.24 0.22
C THR A 85 -1.09 2.44 -0.34
N ALA A 86 -2.36 2.24 -0.71
CA ALA A 86 -3.18 3.30 -1.25
C ALA A 86 -4.66 2.97 -1.06
N ASP A 87 -5.47 4.01 -1.02
CA ASP A 87 -6.91 3.89 -1.06
C ASP A 87 -7.58 4.98 -1.90
N THR A 88 -8.90 4.87 -2.08
CA THR A 88 -9.73 5.82 -2.81
C THR A 88 -11.03 6.07 -2.06
N VAL A 89 -11.28 7.33 -1.74
CA VAL A 89 -12.56 7.79 -1.16
C VAL A 89 -13.28 8.63 -2.22
N VAL A 90 -14.56 8.34 -2.47
CA VAL A 90 -15.38 9.11 -3.41
C VAL A 90 -16.29 10.06 -2.62
N VAL A 91 -16.43 11.30 -3.08
CA VAL A 91 -17.33 12.29 -2.47
C VAL A 91 -18.35 12.73 -3.51
N TYR A 92 -19.63 12.61 -3.16
CA TYR A 92 -20.73 13.06 -4.02
C TYR A 92 -21.73 13.88 -3.21
N LYS A 93 -21.98 15.12 -3.65
CA LYS A 93 -22.86 16.09 -2.97
C LYS A 93 -22.51 16.28 -1.49
N GLY A 94 -21.22 16.39 -1.19
CA GLY A 94 -20.71 16.59 0.17
C GLY A 94 -20.77 15.35 1.07
N VAL A 95 -21.17 14.19 0.53
CA VAL A 95 -21.28 12.93 1.28
C VAL A 95 -20.23 11.96 0.76
N ILE A 96 -19.48 11.36 1.69
CA ILE A 96 -18.54 10.26 1.40
C ILE A 96 -19.33 9.04 0.91
N ARG A 97 -18.89 8.46 -0.20
CA ARG A 97 -19.41 7.25 -0.82
C ARG A 97 -18.30 6.20 -0.78
N GLU A 98 -18.60 5.11 -0.08
CA GLU A 98 -17.80 3.88 -0.04
C GLU A 98 -18.35 2.86 -1.05
#